data_AF-A0A7C6Q6B0-F1
#
_entry.id   AF-A0A7C6Q6B0-F1
#
_cell.length_a   1.000
_cell.length_b   1.000
_cell.length_c   1.000
_cell.angle_alpha   90.00
_cell.angle_beta   90.00
_cell.angle_gamma   90.00
#
_symmetry.space_group_name_H-M   'P 1'
#
loop_
_entity.id
_entity.type
_entity.pdbx_description
1 polymer ?
#
loop_
_entity_poly.entity_id
_entity_poly.type
_entity_poly.pdbx_seq_one_letter_code
_entity_poly.pdbx_strand_id
1 'polypeptide(L)'
;MLKKNAQPIATVLSEFLNENPGLKIAVAEHRAVSAWRELLGEGVSHYTKNIYFQRNVLHVQLTSSVLRAELIMNKQSLIDKLNEHAGMEIVKEIVFR
;
A
#
# COMPACT_ATOMS: atom_id res chain seq x y z
N MET A 1 14.52 -39.40 15.59
CA MET A 1 13.34 -38.64 16.03
C MET A 1 12.91 -37.72 14.88
N LEU A 2 11.78 -37.99 14.22
CA LEU A 2 11.24 -37.09 13.18
C LEU A 2 10.78 -35.79 13.84
N LYS A 3 11.25 -34.63 13.36
CA LYS A 3 10.67 -33.34 13.76
C LYS A 3 9.21 -33.31 13.29
N LYS A 4 8.28 -33.60 14.19
CA LYS A 4 6.84 -33.42 13.96
C LYS A 4 6.58 -31.91 13.85
N ASN A 5 6.01 -31.49 12.73
CA ASN A 5 5.51 -30.14 12.42
C ASN A 5 6.53 -29.14 11.84
N ALA A 6 7.23 -29.53 10.77
CA ALA A 6 7.82 -28.53 9.88
C ALA A 6 6.69 -27.86 9.06
N GLN A 7 6.37 -26.61 9.38
CA GLN A 7 5.47 -25.78 8.58
C GLN A 7 6.29 -24.76 7.78
N PRO A 8 5.84 -24.39 6.57
CA PRO A 8 6.44 -23.27 5.84
C PRO A 8 6.34 -21.98 6.66
N ILE A 9 7.43 -21.21 6.71
CA ILE A 9 7.46 -19.92 7.42
C ILE A 9 6.37 -18.96 6.94
N ALA A 10 6.01 -19.01 5.65
CA ALA A 10 4.94 -18.21 5.09
C ALA A 10 3.57 -18.50 5.73
N THR A 11 3.30 -19.77 6.06
CA THR A 11 2.06 -20.19 6.71
C THR A 11 1.99 -19.65 8.13
N VAL A 12 3.05 -19.85 8.91
CA VAL A 12 3.13 -19.38 10.31
C VAL A 12 3.03 -17.86 10.39
N LEU A 13 3.70 -17.13 9.49
CA LEU A 13 3.59 -15.67 9.41
C LEU A 13 2.19 -15.20 9.05
N SER A 14 1.52 -15.89 8.13
CA SER A 14 0.14 -15.55 7.74
C SER A 14 -0.84 -15.77 8.88
N GLU A 15 -0.71 -16.89 9.61
CA GLU A 15 -1.49 -17.19 10.81
C GLU A 15 -1.26 -16.12 11.89
N PHE A 16 0.00 -15.80 12.19
CA PHE A 16 0.34 -14.77 13.17
C PHE A 16 -0.22 -13.39 12.82
N LEU A 17 -0.16 -12.98 11.55
CA LEU A 17 -0.76 -11.72 11.10
C LEU A 17 -2.30 -11.76 11.21
N ASN A 18 -2.93 -12.89 10.93
CA ASN A 18 -4.39 -13.03 11.06
C ASN A 18 -4.84 -12.97 12.53
N GLU A 19 -4.04 -13.49 13.47
CA GLU A 19 -4.28 -13.40 14.91
C GLU A 19 -4.04 -12.00 15.48
N ASN A 20 -3.31 -11.14 14.75
CA ASN A 20 -2.94 -9.79 15.18
C ASN A 20 -3.44 -8.72 14.20
N PRO A 21 -4.74 -8.34 14.24
CA PRO A 21 -5.35 -7.42 13.27
C PRO A 21 -4.64 -6.07 13.16
N GLY A 22 -4.19 -5.50 14.29
CA GLY A 22 -3.47 -4.21 14.28
C GLY A 22 -2.15 -4.28 13.51
N LEU A 23 -1.41 -5.39 13.65
CA LEU A 23 -0.17 -5.60 12.92
C LEU A 23 -0.43 -5.86 11.44
N LYS A 24 -1.45 -6.66 11.11
CA LYS A 24 -1.87 -6.91 9.73
C LYS A 24 -2.23 -5.62 8.99
N ILE A 25 -2.96 -4.72 9.66
CA ILE A 25 -3.28 -3.40 9.12
C ILE A 25 -1.99 -2.60 8.90
N ALA A 26 -1.13 -2.45 9.91
CA ALA A 26 0.11 -1.69 9.78
C ALA A 26 1.03 -2.20 8.64
N VAL A 27 1.10 -3.52 8.46
CA VAL A 27 1.85 -4.14 7.35
C VAL A 27 1.21 -3.80 6.00
N ALA A 28 -0.12 -3.86 5.90
CA ALA A 28 -0.84 -3.50 4.69
C ALA A 28 -0.67 -2.00 4.35
N GLU A 29 -0.76 -1.12 5.35
CA GLU A 29 -0.52 0.33 5.17
C GLU A 29 0.87 0.60 4.61
N HIS A 30 1.89 -0.06 5.16
CA HIS A 30 3.25 0.03 4.63
C HIS A 30 3.35 -0.49 3.19
N ARG A 31 2.68 -1.61 2.87
CA ARG A 31 2.63 -2.14 1.51
C ARG A 31 1.98 -1.16 0.53
N ALA A 32 0.89 -0.49 0.91
CA ALA A 32 0.25 0.51 0.05
C ALA A 32 1.18 1.71 -0.23
N VAL A 33 1.97 2.14 0.76
CA VAL A 33 2.96 3.21 0.56
C VAL A 33 4.11 2.76 -0.34
N SER A 34 4.62 1.53 -0.17
CA SER A 34 5.64 0.96 -1.07
C SER A 34 5.13 0.77 -2.49
N ALA A 35 3.90 0.27 -2.63
CA ALA A 35 3.23 0.04 -3.91
C ALA A 35 3.16 1.30 -4.76
N TRP A 36 2.99 2.48 -4.15
CA TRP A 36 3.02 3.76 -4.86
C TRP A 36 4.30 3.93 -5.68
N ARG A 37 5.47 3.70 -5.06
CA ARG A 37 6.77 3.83 -5.72
C ARG A 37 6.98 2.75 -6.78
N GLU A 38 6.55 1.52 -6.49
CA GLU A 38 6.72 0.38 -7.40
C GLU A 38 5.84 0.48 -8.64
N LEU A 39 4.57 0.89 -8.49
CA LEU A 39 3.60 0.95 -9.58
C LEU A 39 3.81 2.15 -10.51
N LEU A 40 4.21 3.30 -9.95
CA LEU A 40 4.30 4.56 -10.70
C LEU A 40 5.74 4.91 -11.12
N GLY A 41 6.72 4.19 -10.56
CA GLY A 41 8.13 4.31 -10.91
C GLY A 41 8.77 5.64 -10.53
N GLU A 42 9.97 5.87 -11.06
CA GLU A 42 10.80 7.04 -10.74
C GLU A 42 10.17 8.37 -11.18
N GLY A 43 9.43 8.38 -12.30
CA GLY A 43 8.82 9.59 -12.85
C GLY A 43 7.86 10.27 -11.86
N VAL A 44 6.93 9.50 -11.27
CA VAL A 44 6.00 10.04 -10.26
C VAL A 44 6.66 10.22 -8.90
N SER A 45 7.57 9.32 -8.55
CA SER A 45 8.32 9.41 -7.29
C SER A 45 9.14 10.69 -7.20
N HIS A 46 9.71 11.18 -8.31
CA HIS A 46 10.46 12.43 -8.35
C HIS A 46 9.64 13.65 -7.93
N TYR A 47 8.35 13.67 -8.30
CA TYR A 47 7.44 14.75 -7.93
C TYR A 47 6.68 14.49 -6.62
N THR A 48 6.87 13.33 -5.99
CA THR A 48 6.23 12.98 -4.72
C THR A 48 7.10 13.47 -3.56
N LYS A 49 6.70 14.57 -2.92
CA LYS A 49 7.42 15.15 -1.78
C LYS A 49 7.23 14.36 -0.50
N ASN A 50 6.02 13.87 -0.27
CA ASN A 50 5.68 13.09 0.92
C ASN A 50 4.51 12.16 0.60
N ILE A 51 4.52 10.99 1.23
CA ILE A 51 3.45 10.01 1.14
C ILE A 51 3.26 9.35 2.49
N TYR A 52 2.01 9.27 2.93
CA TYR A 52 1.65 8.60 4.17
C TYR A 52 0.22 8.11 4.13
N PHE A 53 -0.06 7.12 4.96
CA PHE A 53 -1.37 6.51 5.06
C PHE A 53 -2.00 6.84 6.42
N GLN A 54 -3.26 7.25 6.42
CA GLN A 54 -3.99 7.56 7.65
C GLN A 54 -5.48 7.29 7.47
N ARG A 55 -6.08 6.51 8.38
CA ARG A 55 -7.54 6.25 8.41
C ARG A 55 -8.09 5.80 7.04
N ASN A 56 -7.42 4.83 6.41
CA ASN A 56 -7.79 4.32 5.08
C ASN A 56 -7.64 5.31 3.92
N VAL A 57 -6.97 6.44 4.14
CA VAL A 57 -6.70 7.47 3.13
C VAL A 57 -5.21 7.54 2.86
N LEU A 58 -4.82 7.43 1.59
CA LEU A 58 -3.46 7.67 1.15
C LEU A 58 -3.29 9.17 0.86
N HIS A 59 -2.44 9.83 1.63
CA HIS A 59 -2.09 11.22 1.41
C HIS A 59 -0.82 11.32 0.60
N VAL A 60 -0.90 11.99 -0.56
CA VAL A 60 0.24 12.16 -1.47
C VAL A 60 0.45 13.64 -1.69
N GLN A 61 1.63 14.14 -1.32
CA GLN A 61 2.04 15.50 -1.58
C GLN A 61 2.86 15.55 -2.87
N LEU A 62 2.37 16.28 -3.86
CA LEU A 62 2.98 16.38 -5.19
C LEU A 62 3.46 17.79 -5.47
N THR A 63 4.66 17.92 -6.04
CA THR A 63 5.24 19.21 -6.45
C THR A 63 4.75 19.67 -7.82
N SER A 64 4.33 18.75 -8.70
CA SER A 64 3.81 19.06 -10.04
C SER A 64 2.28 19.15 -10.05
N SER A 65 1.76 20.29 -10.51
CA SER A 65 0.32 20.54 -10.69
C SER A 65 -0.28 19.75 -11.87
N VAL A 66 0.50 19.54 -12.93
CA VAL A 66 0.08 18.76 -14.11
C VAL A 66 -0.09 17.29 -13.72
N LEU A 67 0.93 16.69 -13.08
CA LEU A 67 0.87 15.31 -12.64
C LEU A 67 -0.25 15.08 -11.62
N ARG A 68 -0.49 16.05 -10.73
CA ARG A 68 -1.62 16.01 -9.80
C ARG A 68 -2.95 15.91 -10.53
N ALA A 69 -3.17 16.70 -11.59
CA ALA A 69 -4.39 16.64 -12.38
C ALA A 69 -4.57 15.27 -13.06
N GLU A 70 -3.50 14.74 -13.66
CA GLU A 70 -3.52 13.41 -14.28
C GLU A 70 -3.85 12.29 -13.27
N LEU A 71 -3.25 12.33 -12.08
CA LEU A 71 -3.51 11.36 -11.01
C LEU A 71 -4.93 11.48 -10.45
N ILE A 72 -5.48 12.70 -10.37
CA ILE A 72 -6.88 12.91 -9.98
C ILE A 72 -7.82 12.26 -10.99
N MET A 73 -7.56 12.42 -12.30
CA MET A 73 -8.38 11.81 -13.36
C MET A 73 -8.33 10.28 -13.30
N ASN A 74 -7.20 9.70 -12.89
CA ASN A 74 -6.99 8.25 -12.80
C ASN A 74 -7.16 7.69 -11.38
N LYS A 75 -7.69 8.48 -10.44
CA LYS A 75 -7.70 8.16 -9.00
C LYS A 75 -8.31 6.80 -8.67
N GLN A 76 -9.45 6.48 -9.28
CA GLN A 76 -10.14 5.22 -8.99
C GLN A 76 -9.32 4.00 -9.42
N SER A 77 -8.78 4.01 -10.64
CA SER A 77 -7.92 2.93 -11.13
C SER A 77 -6.68 2.76 -10.26
N LEU A 78 -6.16 3.85 -9.70
CA LEU A 78 -5.01 3.83 -8.81
C LEU A 78 -5.35 3.20 -7.44
N ILE A 79 -6.52 3.51 -6.88
CA ILE A 79 -7.02 2.86 -5.67
C ILE A 79 -7.10 1.35 -5.87
N ASP A 80 -7.67 0.91 -7.00
CA ASP A 80 -7.86 -0.51 -7.30
C ASP A 80 -6.49 -1.23 -7.37
N LYS A 81 -5.54 -0.68 -8.12
CA LYS A 81 -4.18 -1.23 -8.26
C LYS A 81 -3.40 -1.26 -6.94
N LEU A 82 -3.54 -0.23 -6.11
CA LEU A 82 -2.88 -0.17 -4.80
C LEU A 82 -3.44 -1.24 -3.86
N ASN A 83 -4.75 -1.45 -3.85
CA ASN A 83 -5.40 -2.49 -3.04
C ASN A 83 -5.05 -3.90 -3.53
N GLU A 84 -4.99 -4.11 -4.84
CA GLU A 84 -4.53 -5.37 -5.44
C GLU A 84 -3.11 -5.69 -4.98
N HIS A 85 -2.19 -4.71 -5.04
CA HIS A 85 -0.82 -4.88 -4.60
C HIS A 85 -0.68 -5.06 -3.08
N ALA A 86 -1.50 -4.37 -2.28
CA ALA A 86 -1.50 -4.54 -0.83
C ALA A 86 -2.03 -5.91 -0.38
N GLY A 87 -2.79 -6.60 -1.26
CA GLY A 87 -3.44 -7.88 -0.99
C GLY A 87 -4.69 -7.76 -0.12
N MET A 88 -5.20 -6.55 0.09
CA MET A 88 -6.45 -6.28 0.80
C MET A 88 -6.97 -4.86 0.50
N GLU A 89 -8.28 -4.68 0.66
CA GLU A 89 -8.96 -3.42 0.39
C GLU A 89 -8.82 -2.41 1.55
N ILE A 90 -7.65 -1.75 1.63
CA ILE A 90 -7.32 -0.78 2.67
C ILE A 90 -7.38 0.66 2.21
N VAL A 91 -7.00 0.96 0.97
CA VAL A 91 -7.04 2.29 0.38
C VAL A 91 -8.50 2.57 -0.02
N LYS A 92 -9.17 3.46 0.71
CA LYS A 92 -10.54 3.89 0.40
C LYS A 92 -10.57 5.21 -0.37
N GLU A 93 -9.55 6.03 -0.23
CA GLU A 93 -9.43 7.33 -0.88
C GLU A 93 -7.96 7.73 -1.02
N ILE A 94 -7.66 8.55 -2.02
CA ILE A 94 -6.36 9.19 -2.21
C ILE A 94 -6.56 10.71 -2.22
N VAL A 95 -5.86 11.40 -1.33
CA VAL A 95 -5.89 12.87 -1.25
C VAL A 95 -4.56 13.42 -1.75
N PHE A 96 -4.64 14.13 -2.87
CA PHE A 96 -3.50 14.82 -3.46
C PHE A 96 -3.37 16.25 -2.92
N ARG A 97 -2.19 16.61 -2.43
CA ARG A 97 -1.86 17.96 -1.90
C ARG A 97 -0.69 18.60 -2.63
#